data_AF-A0A537P753-F1
#
_entry.id   AF-A0A537P753-F1
#
_cell.length_a   1.000
_cell.length_b   1.000
_cell.length_c   1.000
_cell.angle_alpha   90.00
_cell.angle_beta   90.00
_cell.angle_gamma   90.00
#
_symmetry.space_group_name_H-M   'P 1'
#
loop_
_entity.id
_entity.type
_entity.pdbx_description
1 polymer ?
#
loop_
_entity_poly.entity_id
_entity_poly.type
_entity_poly.pdbx_seq_one_letter_code
_entity_poly.pdbx_strand_id
1 'polypeptide(L)'
;MRYRTEGLALPPDAALDGNGNYTTDPHSAVCLGPVGGSSFGYKGAALAGLAEVLAGMLTGMRLSIEQSGILLGDTKVGHFVMAIDPTTFVPGEIFAERHATYLDGFKAQPGTMPAGGPEWARRVDRDAKGIPLPDGLYKELKTASEKAKVDFAI
;
A
#
# COMPACT_ATOMS: atom_id res chain seq x y z
N MET A 1 11.68 3.55 6.33
CA MET A 1 13.05 3.45 5.77
C MET A 1 13.46 4.70 5.01
N ARG A 2 12.61 5.26 4.12
CA ARG A 2 12.92 6.50 3.39
C ARG A 2 13.17 7.74 4.28
N TYR A 3 12.25 8.07 5.20
CA TYR A 3 12.30 9.28 6.04
C TYR A 3 13.56 9.39 6.93
N ARG A 4 13.79 8.43 7.84
CA ARG A 4 14.90 7.48 7.63
C ARG A 4 16.22 8.02 7.08
N THR A 5 16.54 7.47 5.92
CA THR A 5 17.70 7.74 5.07
C THR A 5 17.78 9.20 4.62
N GLU A 6 16.65 9.87 4.38
CA GLU A 6 16.60 11.25 3.89
C GLU A 6 16.68 12.30 5.03
N GLY A 7 16.69 11.88 6.30
CA GLY A 7 16.70 12.80 7.45
C GLY A 7 15.42 13.64 7.58
N LEU A 8 14.29 13.15 7.06
CA LEU A 8 13.01 13.86 7.06
C LEU A 8 12.12 13.42 8.23
N ALA A 9 11.37 14.36 8.81
CA ALA A 9 10.33 14.05 9.81
C ALA A 9 9.17 13.27 9.18
N LEU A 10 8.64 12.29 9.91
CA LEU A 10 7.44 11.54 9.52
C LEU A 10 6.21 12.45 9.52
N PRO A 11 5.21 12.15 8.67
CA PRO A 11 3.89 12.75 8.82
C PRO A 11 3.33 12.51 10.22
N PRO A 12 2.58 13.47 10.79
CA PRO A 12 1.87 13.27 12.04
C PRO A 12 1.01 12.01 12.01
N ASP A 13 0.88 11.36 13.16
CA ASP A 13 0.06 10.16 13.38
C ASP A 13 0.45 8.91 12.55
N ALA A 14 1.59 8.93 11.85
CA ALA A 14 2.02 7.81 11.00
C ALA A 14 2.65 6.63 11.78
N ALA A 15 3.24 6.90 12.94
CA ALA A 15 4.00 5.91 13.70
C ALA A 15 3.96 6.19 15.21
N LEU A 16 4.19 5.14 16.01
CA LEU A 16 4.30 5.24 17.46
C LEU A 16 5.73 4.93 17.93
N ASP A 17 6.11 5.55 19.04
CA ASP A 17 7.34 5.29 19.77
C ASP A 17 7.21 4.07 20.72
N GLY A 18 8.29 3.75 21.43
CA GLY A 18 8.34 2.64 22.39
C GLY A 18 7.39 2.78 23.60
N ASN A 19 6.83 3.96 23.83
CA ASN A 19 5.86 4.23 24.89
C ASN A 19 4.41 4.17 24.39
N GLY A 20 4.21 3.93 23.08
CA GLY A 20 2.89 3.97 22.45
C GLY A 20 2.37 5.37 22.16
N ASN A 21 3.23 6.40 22.14
CA ASN A 21 2.86 7.75 21.74
C ASN A 21 3.16 7.97 20.25
N TYR A 22 2.35 8.76 19.55
CA TYR A 22 2.67 9.15 18.18
C TYR A 22 3.96 9.97 18.12
N THR A 23 4.81 9.67 17.14
CA THR A 23 6.09 10.34 16.93
C THR A 23 6.26 10.78 15.48
N THR A 24 6.86 11.95 15.28
CA THR A 24 7.30 12.44 13.97
C THR A 24 8.79 12.16 13.72
N ASP A 25 9.52 11.68 14.72
CA ASP A 25 10.93 11.32 14.57
C ASP A 25 11.05 9.88 14.02
N PRO A 26 11.63 9.70 12.81
CA PRO A 26 11.78 8.37 12.22
C PRO A 26 12.75 7.45 12.96
N HIS A 27 13.57 7.95 13.89
CA HIS A 27 14.49 7.14 14.68
C HIS A 27 13.83 6.54 15.94
N SER A 28 12.87 7.24 16.55
CA SER A 28 12.09 6.73 17.68
C SER A 28 10.91 5.82 17.29
N ALA A 29 10.46 5.85 16.04
CA ALA A 29 9.35 5.01 15.57
C ALA A 29 9.65 3.49 15.66
N VAL A 30 8.83 2.76 16.41
CA VAL A 30 8.92 1.30 16.59
C VAL A 30 7.80 0.52 15.89
N CYS A 31 6.64 1.14 15.68
CA CYS A 31 5.53 0.54 14.93
C CYS A 31 4.72 1.61 14.18
N LEU A 32 3.92 1.18 13.22
CA LEU A 32 3.06 2.08 12.44
C LEU A 32 1.75 2.38 13.18
N GLY A 33 1.26 3.60 12.99
CA GLY A 33 -0.05 4.03 13.44
C GLY A 33 -1.16 3.43 12.56
N PRO A 34 -2.29 2.98 13.15
CA PRO A 34 -3.46 2.63 12.37
C PRO A 34 -4.02 3.83 11.60
N VAL A 35 -4.56 3.59 10.40
CA VAL A 35 -5.24 4.64 9.62
C VAL A 35 -6.37 5.27 10.45
N GLY A 36 -6.43 6.60 10.47
CA GLY A 36 -7.33 7.37 11.34
C GLY A 36 -6.62 8.00 12.54
N GLY A 37 -5.35 7.65 12.77
CA GLY A 37 -4.46 8.34 13.70
C GLY A 37 -4.99 8.36 15.14
N SER A 38 -4.64 9.42 15.87
CA SER A 38 -5.02 9.61 17.27
C SER A 38 -6.53 9.70 17.51
N SER A 39 -7.28 10.19 16.52
CA SER A 39 -8.73 10.44 16.67
C SER A 39 -9.60 9.22 16.33
N PHE A 40 -9.28 8.51 15.25
CA PHE A 40 -10.13 7.45 14.69
C PHE A 40 -9.36 6.17 14.34
N GLY A 41 -8.13 6.01 14.86
CA GLY A 41 -7.26 4.86 14.58
C GLY A 41 -7.90 3.50 14.88
N TYR A 42 -8.85 3.43 15.81
CA TYR A 42 -9.61 2.20 16.08
C TYR A 42 -10.34 1.66 14.84
N LYS A 43 -10.75 2.51 13.89
CA LYS A 43 -11.34 2.07 12.61
C LYS A 43 -10.30 1.44 11.70
N GLY A 44 -9.11 2.03 11.60
CA GLY A 44 -7.98 1.45 10.87
C GLY A 44 -7.52 0.13 11.46
N ALA A 45 -7.49 0.03 12.79
CA ALA A 45 -7.16 -1.22 13.49
C ALA A 45 -8.21 -2.31 13.22
N ALA A 46 -9.51 -1.96 13.20
CA ALA A 46 -10.57 -2.90 12.83
C ALA A 46 -10.45 -3.38 11.37
N LEU A 47 -10.12 -2.48 10.44
CA LEU A 47 -9.86 -2.86 9.04
C LEU A 47 -8.64 -3.79 8.91
N ALA A 48 -7.57 -3.54 9.67
CA ALA A 48 -6.42 -4.45 9.74
C ALA A 48 -6.83 -5.82 10.32
N GLY A 49 -7.67 -5.83 11.35
CA GLY A 49 -8.24 -7.06 11.92
C GLY A 49 -9.08 -7.86 10.93
N LEU A 50 -9.85 -7.21 10.05
CA LEU A 50 -10.58 -7.89 8.99
C LEU A 50 -9.63 -8.61 8.02
N ALA A 51 -8.53 -7.96 7.63
CA ALA A 51 -7.51 -8.58 6.80
C ALA A 51 -6.85 -9.78 7.52
N GLU A 52 -6.58 -9.66 8.81
CA GLU A 52 -6.01 -10.74 9.64
C GLU A 52 -6.95 -11.97 9.71
N VAL A 53 -8.24 -11.75 9.90
CA VAL A 53 -9.24 -12.83 9.95
C VAL A 53 -9.34 -13.52 8.60
N LEU A 54 -9.49 -12.76 7.51
CA LEU A 54 -9.70 -13.32 6.18
C LEU A 54 -8.44 -13.99 5.62
N ALA A 55 -7.28 -13.35 5.79
CA ALA A 55 -6.04 -13.79 5.18
C ALA A 55 -5.23 -14.70 6.10
N GLY A 56 -5.21 -14.49 7.42
CA GLY A 56 -4.48 -15.33 8.38
C GLY A 56 -5.34 -16.48 8.90
N MET A 57 -6.35 -16.16 9.71
CA MET A 57 -7.14 -17.16 10.45
C MET A 57 -7.89 -18.12 9.51
N LEU A 58 -8.62 -17.58 8.52
CA LEU A 58 -9.45 -18.38 7.62
C LEU A 58 -8.62 -19.31 6.72
N THR A 59 -7.38 -18.95 6.42
CA THR A 59 -6.47 -19.75 5.58
C THR A 59 -5.64 -20.74 6.41
N GLY A 60 -5.65 -20.64 7.75
CA GLY A 60 -4.79 -21.40 8.65
C GLY A 60 -3.32 -20.98 8.63
N MET A 61 -3.01 -19.81 8.07
CA MET A 61 -1.66 -19.26 7.99
C MET A 61 -1.30 -18.50 9.27
N ARG A 62 -0.02 -18.16 9.40
CA ARG A 62 0.50 -17.44 10.58
C ARG A 62 -0.21 -16.12 10.79
N LEU A 63 -0.48 -15.81 12.05
CA LEU A 63 -0.95 -14.50 12.45
C LEU A 63 0.18 -13.47 12.36
N SER A 64 -0.14 -12.21 12.12
CA SER A 64 0.81 -11.10 12.07
C SER A 64 1.64 -10.99 13.35
N ILE A 65 1.08 -11.33 14.51
CA ILE A 65 1.78 -11.33 15.81
C ILE A 65 2.81 -12.46 15.93
N GLU A 66 2.71 -13.50 15.11
CA GLU A 66 3.63 -14.64 15.07
C GLU A 66 4.78 -14.40 14.08
N GLN A 67 4.70 -13.33 13.28
CA GLN A 67 5.70 -12.98 12.29
C GLN A 67 6.74 -12.03 12.91
N SER A 68 8.02 -12.38 12.78
CA SER A 68 9.15 -11.53 13.21
C SER A 68 9.67 -10.60 12.11
N GLY A 69 8.89 -10.44 11.03
CA GLY A 69 9.21 -9.63 9.84
C GLY A 69 9.01 -10.40 8.55
N ILE A 70 8.90 -9.70 7.43
CA ILE A 70 8.82 -10.30 6.10
C ILE A 70 10.25 -10.44 5.57
N LEU A 71 10.83 -11.61 5.77
CA LEU A 71 12.05 -11.99 5.05
C LEU A 71 11.72 -12.16 3.57
N LEU A 72 12.63 -11.77 2.68
CA LEU A 72 12.50 -12.10 1.27
C LEU A 72 12.40 -13.63 1.14
N GLY A 73 11.29 -14.09 0.56
CA GLY A 73 11.01 -15.53 0.42
C GLY A 73 10.27 -16.17 1.60
N ASP A 74 9.81 -15.42 2.60
CA ASP A 74 8.83 -15.96 3.56
C ASP A 74 7.49 -16.15 2.86
N THR A 75 7.23 -17.39 2.43
CA THR A 75 5.99 -17.77 1.74
C THR A 75 4.87 -18.10 2.73
N LYS A 76 5.09 -18.00 4.05
CA LYS A 76 4.08 -18.34 5.06
C LYS A 76 3.13 -17.19 5.37
N VAL A 77 2.72 -16.48 4.32
CA VAL A 77 1.74 -15.40 4.36
C VAL A 77 0.44 -15.92 3.77
N GLY A 78 -0.66 -15.73 4.49
CA GLY A 78 -1.97 -16.05 3.96
C GLY A 78 -2.54 -14.93 3.11
N HIS A 79 -3.33 -15.31 2.11
CA HIS A 79 -3.97 -14.40 1.18
C HIS A 79 -5.43 -14.77 1.04
N PHE A 80 -6.28 -13.76 0.92
CA PHE A 80 -7.70 -13.93 0.63
C PHE A 80 -8.07 -13.14 -0.62
N VAL A 81 -8.77 -13.81 -1.54
CA VAL A 81 -9.25 -13.20 -2.79
C VAL A 81 -10.73 -13.48 -2.92
N MET A 82 -11.51 -12.45 -3.22
CA MET A 82 -12.93 -12.53 -3.47
C MET A 82 -13.25 -11.91 -4.83
N ALA A 83 -14.06 -12.60 -5.63
CA ALA A 83 -14.61 -12.09 -6.87
C ALA A 83 -16.14 -12.10 -6.76
N ILE A 84 -16.77 -10.97 -7.09
CA ILE A 84 -18.23 -10.82 -7.08
C ILE A 84 -18.63 -10.46 -8.50
N ASP A 85 -19.50 -11.28 -9.10
CA ASP A 85 -20.11 -10.96 -10.40
C ASP A 85 -21.31 -10.02 -10.18
N PRO A 86 -21.21 -8.73 -10.59
CA PRO A 86 -22.29 -7.77 -10.36
C PRO A 86 -23.55 -8.12 -11.16
N THR A 87 -23.43 -8.89 -12.24
CA THR A 87 -24.57 -9.27 -13.09
C THR A 87 -25.54 -10.21 -12.41
N THR A 88 -25.12 -10.84 -11.31
CA THR A 88 -25.98 -11.65 -10.43
C THR A 88 -26.96 -10.81 -9.60
N PHE A 89 -26.72 -9.50 -9.48
CA PHE A 89 -27.55 -8.58 -8.69
C PHE A 89 -28.33 -7.59 -9.56
N VAL A 90 -27.72 -7.06 -10.62
CA VAL A 90 -28.32 -6.07 -11.54
C VAL A 90 -27.85 -6.31 -12.98
N PRO A 91 -28.63 -5.93 -14.01
CA PRO A 91 -28.16 -5.93 -15.39
C PRO A 91 -26.83 -5.19 -15.56
N GLY A 92 -25.94 -5.71 -16.41
CA GLY A 92 -24.59 -5.18 -16.58
C GLY A 92 -24.57 -3.74 -17.08
N GLU A 93 -25.52 -3.36 -17.92
CA GLU A 93 -25.69 -2.00 -18.44
C GLU A 93 -26.02 -1.02 -17.31
N ILE A 94 -26.89 -1.41 -16.38
CA ILE A 94 -27.25 -0.60 -15.22
C ILE A 94 -26.03 -0.46 -14.30
N PHE A 95 -25.28 -1.54 -14.05
CA PHE A 95 -24.06 -1.45 -13.25
C PHE A 95 -23.03 -0.50 -13.88
N ALA A 96 -22.81 -0.61 -15.19
CA ALA A 96 -21.89 0.25 -15.92
C ALA A 96 -22.30 1.72 -15.88
N GLU A 97 -23.59 2.03 -16.08
CA GLU A 97 -24.12 3.39 -15.99
C GLU A 97 -23.93 3.99 -14.59
N ARG A 98 -24.23 3.21 -13.54
CA ARG A 98 -24.03 3.65 -12.15
C ARG A 98 -22.57 3.86 -11.81
N HIS A 99 -21.69 3.00 -12.30
CA HIS A 99 -20.25 3.16 -12.13
C HIS A 99 -19.72 4.42 -12.84
N ALA A 100 -20.16 4.68 -14.08
CA ALA A 100 -19.82 5.91 -14.78
C ALA A 100 -20.27 7.16 -14.01
N THR A 101 -21.52 7.16 -13.53
CA THR A 101 -22.09 8.25 -12.72
C THR A 101 -21.27 8.49 -11.44
N TYR A 102 -20.86 7.42 -10.76
CA TYR A 102 -20.01 7.50 -9.57
C TYR A 102 -18.66 8.16 -9.88
N LEU A 103 -18.00 7.77 -10.96
CA LEU A 103 -16.72 8.36 -11.38
C LEU A 103 -16.87 9.83 -11.81
N ASP A 104 -17.95 10.18 -12.49
CA ASP A 104 -18.22 11.57 -12.89
C ASP A 104 -18.44 12.49 -11.68
N GLY A 105 -18.97 11.95 -10.58
CA GLY A 105 -19.06 12.64 -9.29
C GLY A 105 -17.70 13.11 -8.76
N PHE A 106 -16.64 12.30 -8.87
CA PHE A 106 -15.28 12.74 -8.51
C PHE A 106 -14.76 13.81 -9.47
N LYS A 107 -14.94 13.61 -10.78
CA LYS A 107 -14.45 14.58 -11.78
C LYS A 107 -15.07 15.97 -11.60
N ALA A 108 -16.32 16.03 -11.16
CA ALA A 108 -17.01 17.28 -10.89
C ALA A 108 -16.52 18.00 -9.61
N GLN A 109 -15.80 17.31 -8.72
CA GLN A 109 -15.29 17.85 -7.47
C GLN A 109 -13.81 18.22 -7.57
N PRO A 110 -13.45 19.52 -7.44
CA PRO A 110 -12.06 19.95 -7.54
C PRO A 110 -11.14 19.22 -6.56
N GLY A 111 -10.01 18.72 -7.06
CA GLY A 111 -8.96 18.09 -6.25
C GLY A 111 -9.25 16.65 -5.80
N THR A 112 -10.33 16.03 -6.26
CA THR A 112 -10.64 14.64 -5.92
C THR A 112 -10.27 13.69 -7.06
N MET A 113 -9.95 12.45 -6.71
CA MET A 113 -9.75 11.36 -7.67
C MET A 113 -10.40 10.09 -7.10
N PRO A 114 -10.99 9.24 -7.96
CA PRO A 114 -11.43 7.92 -7.53
C PRO A 114 -10.21 7.06 -7.15
N ALA A 115 -10.44 6.01 -6.37
CA ALA A 115 -9.41 5.01 -6.07
C ALA A 115 -8.80 4.45 -7.37
N GLY A 116 -7.47 4.42 -7.47
CA GLY A 116 -6.74 4.03 -8.68
C GLY A 116 -6.47 5.17 -9.66
N GLY A 117 -7.18 6.31 -9.57
CA GLY A 117 -6.98 7.47 -10.44
C GLY A 117 -5.53 7.97 -10.49
N PRO A 118 -4.88 8.26 -9.35
CA PRO A 118 -3.48 8.66 -9.31
C PRO A 118 -2.52 7.62 -9.92
N GLU A 119 -2.82 6.33 -9.78
CA GLU A 119 -2.02 5.22 -10.31
C GLU A 119 -2.14 5.13 -11.84
N TRP A 120 -3.35 5.26 -12.40
CA TRP A 120 -3.57 5.29 -13.85
C TRP A 120 -2.89 6.49 -14.51
N ALA A 121 -2.97 7.68 -13.90
CA ALA A 121 -2.27 8.86 -14.39
C ALA A 121 -0.75 8.67 -14.39
N ARG A 122 -0.18 8.09 -13.32
CA ARG A 122 1.26 7.76 -13.25
C ARG A 122 1.66 6.71 -14.27
N ARG A 123 0.79 5.74 -14.56
CA ARG A 123 1.06 4.73 -15.60
C ARG A 123 1.19 5.38 -16.97
N VAL A 124 0.23 6.22 -17.36
CA VAL A 124 0.29 6.94 -18.65
C VAL A 124 1.57 7.77 -18.78
N ASP A 125 1.95 8.48 -17.72
CA ASP A 125 3.19 9.27 -17.69
C ASP A 125 4.45 8.39 -17.85
N ARG A 126 4.51 7.27 -17.13
CA ARG A 126 5.67 6.35 -17.15
C ARG A 126 5.75 5.51 -18.41
N ASP A 127 4.62 5.17 -19.03
CA ASP A 127 4.59 4.49 -20.33
C ASP A 127 5.18 5.40 -21.42
N ALA A 128 4.99 6.72 -21.31
CA ALA A 128 5.51 7.70 -22.27
C ALA A 128 6.95 8.16 -21.97
N LYS A 129 7.33 8.31 -20.69
CA LYS A 129 8.60 8.94 -20.28
C LYS A 129 9.61 7.98 -19.64
N GLY A 130 9.22 6.73 -19.42
CA GLY A 130 9.98 5.76 -18.63
C GLY A 130 9.72 5.89 -17.12
N ILE A 131 10.17 4.89 -16.37
CA ILE A 131 10.03 4.83 -14.91
C ILE A 131 11.23 5.56 -14.28
N PRO A 132 11.02 6.63 -13.50
CA PRO A 132 12.13 7.31 -12.84
C PRO A 132 12.72 6.42 -11.74
N LEU A 133 14.04 6.22 -11.78
CA LEU A 133 14.79 5.50 -10.75
C LEU A 133 15.63 6.50 -9.93
N PRO A 134 15.48 6.55 -8.60
CA PRO A 134 16.38 7.32 -7.76
C PRO A 134 17.82 6.80 -7.84
N ASP A 135 18.81 7.68 -7.76
CA ASP A 135 20.24 7.33 -7.86
C ASP A 135 20.67 6.20 -6.92
N GLY A 136 20.16 6.18 -5.69
CA GLY A 136 20.44 5.13 -4.72
C GLY A 136 19.96 3.76 -5.19
N LEU A 137 18.71 3.68 -5.67
CA LEU A 137 18.13 2.45 -6.19
C LEU A 137 18.84 2.00 -7.48
N TYR A 138 19.20 2.93 -8.37
CA TYR A 138 19.97 2.61 -9.57
C TYR A 138 21.31 1.93 -9.23
N LYS A 139 22.03 2.46 -8.23
CA LYS A 139 23.30 1.87 -7.76
C LYS A 139 23.10 0.48 -7.16
N GLU A 140 22.05 0.28 -6.37
CA GLU A 140 21.71 -1.02 -5.78
C GLU A 140 21.41 -2.06 -6.88
N LEU A 141 20.60 -1.69 -7.87
CA LEU A 141 20.26 -2.58 -8.99
C LEU A 141 21.47 -2.94 -9.85
N LYS A 142 22.33 -1.96 -10.16
CA LYS A 142 23.58 -2.21 -10.90
C LYS A 142 24.54 -3.14 -10.14
N THR A 143 24.66 -2.95 -8.82
CA THR A 143 25.47 -3.85 -7.98
C THR A 143 24.90 -5.27 -7.98
N ALA A 144 23.57 -5.39 -7.90
CA ALA A 144 22.89 -6.68 -7.95
C ALA A 144 23.07 -7.36 -9.32
N SER A 145 23.02 -6.62 -10.43
CA SER A 145 23.18 -7.16 -11.78
C SER A 145 24.59 -7.68 -12.04
N GLU A 146 25.62 -6.97 -11.59
CA GLU A 146 27.03 -7.42 -11.63
C GLU A 146 27.22 -8.73 -10.87
N LYS A 147 26.63 -8.82 -9.67
CA LYS A 147 26.69 -10.02 -8.83
C LYS A 147 25.95 -11.21 -9.45
N ALA A 148 24.82 -10.95 -10.08
CA ALA A 148 24.01 -11.95 -10.78
C ALA A 148 24.55 -12.28 -12.18
N LYS A 149 25.53 -11.52 -12.70
CA LYS A 149 26.05 -11.60 -14.07
C LYS A 149 24.96 -11.44 -15.14
N VAL A 150 24.07 -10.48 -14.92
CA VAL A 150 23.00 -10.11 -15.85
C VAL A 150 23.27 -8.69 -16.36
N ASP A 151 23.14 -8.49 -17.67
CA ASP A 151 23.29 -7.16 -18.27
C ASP A 151 22.19 -6.22 -17.75
N PHE A 152 22.60 -5.02 -17.33
CA PHE A 152 21.71 -3.98 -16.86
C PHE A 152 21.81 -2.78 -17.79
N ALA A 153 20.91 -2.77 -18.78
CA ALA A 153 20.75 -1.67 -19.72
C ALA A 153 19.35 -1.08 -19.50
N ILE A 154 19.30 0.10 -18.87
CA ILE A 154 18.10 0.94 -18.74
C ILE A 154 18.47 2.35 -19.15
#